data_AF-S4NV11-F1
#
_entry.id   AF-S4NV11-F1
#
_cell.length_a   1.000
_cell.length_b   1.000
_cell.length_c   1.000
_cell.angle_alpha   90.00
_cell.angle_beta   90.00
_cell.angle_gamma   90.00
#
_symmetry.space_group_name_H-M   'P 1'
#
loop_
_entity.id
_entity.type
_entity.pdbx_description
1 polymer ?
#
loop_
_entity_poly.entity_id
_entity_poly.type
_entity_poly.pdbx_seq_one_letter_code
_entity_poly.pdbx_strand_id
1 'polypeptide(L)'
;MLGRMFSSGIEFTHPNERGEYEVAEGISATVFRAILEYYRGGTIRCPPTVSVQELREACDYLLVPFDANTVRCQNLRGLLHELSNEGARRQFECFLERLILPLMVESARR
;
A
#
# COMPACT_ATOMS: atom_id res chain seq x y z
N MET A 1 -6.27 1.65 -6.62
CA MET A 1 -7.24 2.76 -6.61
C MET A 1 -7.20 3.52 -7.93
N LEU A 2 -6.06 4.12 -8.33
CA LEU A 2 -5.92 4.85 -9.61
C LEU A 2 -6.32 4.03 -10.84
N GLY A 3 -5.85 2.79 -10.93
CA GLY A 3 -6.24 1.90 -12.04
C GLY A 3 -7.75 1.72 -12.17
N ARG A 4 -8.52 1.78 -11.06
CA ARG A 4 -9.99 1.72 -11.10
C ARG A 4 -10.60 3.07 -11.48
N MET A 5 -10.08 4.16 -10.93
CA MET A 5 -10.56 5.53 -11.20
C MET A 5 -10.56 5.87 -12.71
N PHE A 6 -9.59 5.33 -13.46
CA PHE A 6 -9.43 5.65 -14.89
C PHE A 6 -9.71 4.49 -15.86
N SER A 7 -10.07 3.28 -15.39
CA SER A 7 -10.33 2.13 -16.29
C SER A 7 -11.76 1.62 -16.27
N SER A 8 -12.50 1.78 -15.17
CA SER A 8 -13.93 1.49 -15.15
C SER A 8 -14.69 2.76 -15.50
N GLY A 9 -15.57 2.74 -16.50
CA GLY A 9 -16.44 3.85 -16.90
C GLY A 9 -17.48 4.28 -15.84
N ILE A 10 -17.13 4.14 -14.56
CA ILE A 10 -17.85 4.64 -13.41
C ILE A 10 -17.20 5.97 -13.05
N GLU A 11 -17.97 7.06 -13.09
CA GLU A 11 -17.54 8.44 -12.83
C GLU A 11 -17.22 8.67 -11.34
N PHE A 12 -16.17 8.03 -10.82
CA PHE A 12 -15.70 8.30 -9.44
C PHE A 12 -14.91 9.60 -9.33
N THR A 13 -14.48 10.17 -10.46
CA THR A 13 -13.67 11.39 -10.49
C THR A 13 -14.14 12.32 -11.58
N HIS A 14 -14.56 13.52 -11.19
CA HIS A 14 -14.83 14.61 -12.12
C HIS A 14 -13.60 15.53 -12.19
N PRO A 15 -13.22 16.01 -13.38
CA PRO A 15 -12.19 17.01 -13.50
C PRO A 15 -12.67 18.36 -12.95
N ASN A 16 -11.74 19.16 -12.46
CA ASN A 16 -12.00 20.55 -12.10
C ASN A 16 -12.21 21.43 -13.35
N GLU A 17 -12.42 22.74 -13.15
CA GLU A 17 -12.66 23.71 -14.23
C GLU A 17 -11.52 23.80 -15.25
N ARG A 18 -10.31 23.33 -14.88
CA ARG A 18 -9.12 23.31 -15.74
C ARG A 18 -8.95 21.96 -16.47
N GLY A 19 -9.85 21.01 -16.28
CA GLY A 19 -9.75 19.67 -16.84
C GLY A 19 -8.80 18.74 -16.07
N GLU A 20 -8.35 19.15 -14.88
CA GLU A 20 -7.39 18.39 -14.06
C GLU A 20 -8.12 17.56 -13.00
N TYR A 21 -7.51 16.45 -12.57
CA TYR A 21 -8.06 15.59 -11.53
C TYR A 21 -7.34 15.82 -10.21
N GLU A 22 -8.10 16.11 -9.15
CA GLU A 22 -7.59 16.14 -7.79
C GLU A 22 -7.55 14.71 -7.24
N VAL A 23 -6.35 14.21 -6.99
CA VAL A 23 -6.11 12.82 -6.57
C VAL A 23 -5.02 12.79 -5.50
N ALA A 24 -4.96 11.69 -4.74
CA ALA A 24 -3.87 11.39 -3.82
C ALA A 24 -3.68 12.47 -2.73
N GLU A 25 -4.78 12.92 -2.12
CA GLU A 25 -4.74 13.86 -1.01
C GLU A 25 -3.84 13.34 0.12
N GLY A 26 -2.96 14.20 0.63
CA GLY A 26 -1.98 13.86 1.67
C GLY A 26 -0.73 13.13 1.17
N ILE A 27 -0.62 12.80 -0.12
CA ILE A 27 0.58 12.18 -0.70
C ILE A 27 1.44 13.27 -1.36
N SER A 28 2.73 13.29 -1.03
CA SER A 28 3.66 14.25 -1.62
C SER A 28 3.82 14.03 -3.14
N ALA A 29 4.01 15.10 -3.90
CA ALA A 29 4.20 15.02 -5.35
C ALA A 29 5.38 14.11 -5.75
N THR A 30 6.43 14.07 -4.91
CA THR A 30 7.59 13.20 -5.10
C THR A 30 7.23 11.71 -4.97
N VAL A 31 6.43 11.34 -3.97
CA VAL A 31 5.94 9.97 -3.79
C VAL A 31 4.96 9.60 -4.88
N PHE A 32 4.02 10.49 -5.19
CA PHE A 32 3.03 10.26 -6.24
C PHE A 32 3.70 10.01 -7.59
N ARG A 33 4.73 10.79 -7.95
CA ARG A 33 5.51 10.57 -9.17
C ARG A 33 6.17 9.20 -9.20
N ALA A 34 6.78 8.77 -8.09
CA ALA A 34 7.40 7.44 -8.00
C ALA A 34 6.37 6.31 -8.17
N ILE A 35 5.15 6.50 -7.67
CA ILE A 35 4.04 5.55 -7.85
C ILE A 35 3.52 5.55 -9.30
N LEU A 36 3.49 6.71 -9.99
CA LEU A 36 3.12 6.74 -11.41
C LEU A 36 4.11 5.96 -12.29
N GLU A 37 5.40 5.90 -11.92
CA GLU A 37 6.39 5.07 -12.63
C GLU A 37 6.06 3.57 -12.56
N TYR A 38 5.41 3.11 -11.49
CA TYR A 38 4.95 1.71 -11.39
C TYR A 38 3.95 1.35 -12.48
N TYR A 39 3.02 2.24 -12.82
CA TYR A 39 2.05 1.97 -13.89
C TYR A 39 2.70 1.89 -15.28
N ARG A 40 3.93 2.41 -15.44
CA ARG A 40 4.71 2.31 -16.68
C ARG A 40 5.65 1.11 -16.70
N GLY A 41 6.34 0.84 -15.60
CA GLY A 41 7.46 -0.11 -15.54
C GLY A 41 7.28 -1.28 -14.58
N GLY A 42 6.16 -1.36 -13.86
CA GLY A 42 5.89 -2.42 -12.87
C GLY A 42 6.75 -2.33 -11.61
N THR A 43 7.48 -1.24 -11.40
CA THR A 43 8.37 -1.07 -10.23
C THR A 43 8.37 0.38 -9.75
N ILE A 44 8.37 0.57 -8.44
CA ILE A 44 8.55 1.84 -7.75
C ILE A 44 10.00 1.96 -7.31
N ARG A 45 10.64 3.08 -7.63
CA ARG A 45 11.93 3.46 -7.04
C ARG A 45 11.68 4.45 -5.92
N CYS A 46 11.91 4.02 -4.67
CA CYS A 46 11.76 4.87 -3.50
C CYS A 46 12.73 6.06 -3.61
N PRO A 47 12.22 7.31 -3.62
CA PRO A 47 13.06 8.50 -3.64
C PRO A 47 13.97 8.55 -2.40
N PRO A 48 15.23 9.00 -2.52
CA PRO A 48 16.20 8.97 -1.42
C PRO A 48 15.83 9.92 -0.26
N THR A 49 15.04 10.95 -0.52
CA THR A 49 14.56 11.92 0.48
C THR A 49 13.26 11.50 1.16
N VAL A 50 12.66 10.38 0.73
CA VAL A 50 11.36 9.88 1.20
C VAL A 50 11.60 8.71 2.15
N SER A 51 10.88 8.69 3.26
CA SER A 51 10.93 7.53 4.16
C SER A 51 10.21 6.34 3.55
N VAL A 52 10.68 5.12 3.83
CA VAL A 52 10.04 3.90 3.32
C VAL A 52 8.59 3.79 3.84
N GLN A 53 8.34 4.27 5.06
CA GLN A 53 7.02 4.30 5.67
C GLN A 53 6.05 5.21 4.90
N GLU A 54 6.45 6.43 4.54
CA GLU A 54 5.62 7.35 3.74
C GLU A 54 5.25 6.71 2.39
N LEU A 55 6.22 6.04 1.75
CA LEU A 55 5.95 5.32 0.50
C LEU A 55 4.98 4.15 0.73
N ARG A 56 5.11 3.42 1.83
CA ARG A 56 4.23 2.31 2.20
C ARG A 56 2.79 2.80 2.38
N GLU A 57 2.59 3.85 3.18
CA GLU A 57 1.27 4.44 3.42
C GLU A 57 0.61 4.92 2.12
N ALA A 58 1.38 5.54 1.23
CA ALA A 58 0.89 5.95 -0.09
C ALA A 58 0.53 4.76 -1.00
N CYS A 59 1.30 3.67 -0.94
CA CYS A 59 0.97 2.43 -1.66
C CYS A 59 -0.32 1.80 -1.13
N ASP A 60 -0.50 1.74 0.18
CA ASP A 60 -1.70 1.23 0.83
C ASP A 60 -2.93 2.07 0.42
N TYR A 61 -2.83 3.41 0.48
CA TYR A 61 -3.89 4.31 0.05
C TYR A 61 -4.27 4.12 -1.43
N LEU A 62 -3.27 4.07 -2.32
CA LEU A 62 -3.49 3.93 -3.76
C LEU A 62 -3.73 2.47 -4.20
N LEU A 63 -3.76 1.52 -3.26
CA LEU A 63 -3.89 0.08 -3.49
C LEU A 63 -2.86 -0.43 -4.52
N VAL A 64 -1.60 -0.03 -4.35
CA VAL A 64 -0.47 -0.49 -5.14
C VAL A 64 0.30 -1.53 -4.31
N PRO A 65 0.69 -2.70 -4.88
CA PRO A 65 1.38 -3.72 -4.10
C PRO A 65 2.72 -3.19 -3.57
N PHE A 66 2.97 -3.40 -2.28
CA PHE A 66 4.22 -3.09 -1.62
C PHE A 66 4.95 -4.38 -1.25
N ASP A 67 5.85 -4.85 -2.12
CA ASP A 67 6.65 -6.05 -1.90
C ASP A 67 8.04 -5.95 -2.56
N ALA A 68 8.87 -6.99 -2.38
CA ALA A 68 10.24 -7.02 -2.87
C ALA A 68 10.39 -7.05 -4.42
N ASN A 69 9.30 -7.35 -5.14
CA ASN A 69 9.26 -7.31 -6.60
C ASN A 69 8.82 -5.94 -7.10
N THR A 70 7.94 -5.26 -6.38
CA THR A 70 7.39 -3.96 -6.78
C THR A 70 8.20 -2.76 -6.28
N VAL A 71 8.90 -2.85 -5.14
CA VAL A 71 9.60 -1.70 -4.54
C VAL A 71 11.12 -1.89 -4.54
N ARG A 72 11.83 -0.89 -5.06
CA ARG A 72 13.29 -0.76 -4.97
C ARG A 72 13.64 0.43 -4.11
N CYS A 73 14.48 0.23 -3.09
CA CYS A 73 14.88 1.27 -2.17
C CYS A 73 16.37 1.18 -1.86
N GLN A 74 17.05 2.33 -1.73
CA GLN A 74 18.43 2.40 -1.25
C GLN A 74 18.50 2.07 0.25
N ASN A 75 17.51 2.49 1.02
CA ASN A 75 17.38 2.17 2.44
C ASN A 75 16.82 0.76 2.64
N LEU A 76 17.68 -0.24 2.43
CA LEU A 76 17.30 -1.65 2.56
C LEU A 76 16.80 -1.99 3.97
N ARG A 77 17.35 -1.35 5.01
CA ARG A 77 16.89 -1.55 6.40
C ARG A 77 15.43 -1.13 6.57
N GLY A 78 15.05 0.03 6.06
CA GLY A 78 13.67 0.51 6.11
C GLY A 78 12.73 -0.41 5.32
N LEU A 79 13.15 -0.85 4.13
CA LEU A 79 12.35 -1.77 3.32
C LEU A 79 12.15 -3.12 4.03
N LEU A 80 13.21 -3.70 4.58
CA LEU A 80 13.11 -4.96 5.32
C LEU A 80 12.28 -4.84 6.58
N HIS A 81 12.29 -3.68 7.25
CA HIS A 81 11.43 -3.44 8.41
C HIS A 81 9.95 -3.55 8.03
N GLU A 82 9.51 -2.83 6.99
CA GLU A 82 8.12 -2.88 6.52
C GLU A 82 7.70 -4.27 6.07
N LEU A 83 8.56 -4.97 5.31
CA LEU A 83 8.27 -6.33 4.85
C LEU A 83 8.24 -7.33 6.01
N SER A 84 9.12 -7.17 7.00
CA SER A 84 9.16 -8.06 8.18
C SER A 84 7.95 -7.85 9.07
N ASN A 85 7.48 -6.62 9.23
CA ASN A 85 6.26 -6.32 10.00
C ASN A 85 5.03 -6.99 9.37
N GLU A 86 4.89 -6.92 8.05
CA GLU A 86 3.83 -7.63 7.33
C GLU A 86 3.93 -9.16 7.51
N GLY A 87 5.16 -9.70 7.40
CA GLY A 87 5.41 -11.12 7.66
C GLY A 87 5.04 -11.55 9.09
N ALA A 88 5.42 -10.74 10.09
CA ALA A 88 5.11 -10.98 11.49
C ALA A 88 3.60 -10.92 11.76
N ARG A 89 2.90 -9.94 11.16
CA ARG A 89 1.44 -9.81 11.23
C ARG A 89 0.75 -11.07 10.70
N ARG A 90 1.16 -11.59 9.54
CA ARG A 90 0.59 -12.83 8.98
C ARG A 90 0.82 -14.05 9.87
N GLN A 91 2.02 -14.17 10.43
CA GLN A 91 2.32 -15.25 11.39
C GLN A 91 1.44 -15.15 12.64
N PHE A 92 1.22 -13.93 13.13
CA PHE A 92 0.35 -13.68 14.27
C PHE A 92 -1.11 -14.02 13.97
N GLU A 93 -1.62 -13.67 12.78
CA GLU A 93 -2.97 -14.05 12.34
C GLU A 93 -3.15 -15.58 12.31
N CYS A 94 -2.20 -16.32 11.75
CA CYS A 94 -2.22 -17.78 11.77
C CYS A 94 -2.22 -18.34 13.20
N PHE A 95 -1.48 -17.72 14.13
CA PHE A 95 -1.48 -18.11 15.53
C PHE A 95 -2.84 -17.88 16.18
N LEU A 96 -3.44 -16.70 15.98
CA LEU A 96 -4.75 -16.37 16.52
C LEU A 96 -5.82 -17.36 16.04
N GLU A 97 -5.84 -17.64 14.74
CA GLU A 97 -6.80 -18.56 14.14
C GLU A 97 -6.63 -19.99 14.67
N ARG A 98 -5.39 -20.45 14.81
CA ARG A 98 -5.11 -21.84 15.23
C ARG A 98 -5.28 -22.07 16.72
N LEU A 99 -4.91 -21.10 17.57
CA LEU A 99 -4.81 -21.32 19.02
C LEU A 99 -5.86 -20.56 19.82
N ILE A 100 -6.21 -19.34 19.43
CA ILE A 100 -7.09 -18.48 20.22
C ILE A 100 -8.55 -18.65 19.81
N LEU A 101 -8.84 -18.65 18.50
CA LEU A 101 -10.21 -18.74 17.99
C LEU A 101 -10.98 -19.97 18.51
N PRO A 102 -10.41 -21.20 18.56
CA PRO A 102 -11.13 -22.35 19.10
C PRO A 102 -11.54 -22.19 20.57
N LEU A 103 -10.66 -21.61 21.40
CA LEU A 103 -10.91 -21.38 22.83
C LEU A 103 -12.00 -20.31 23.04
N MET A 104 -12.00 -19.26 22.21
CA MET A 104 -13.04 -18.24 22.23
C MET A 104 -14.41 -18.84 21.85
N VAL A 105 -14.46 -19.69 20.83
CA VAL A 105 -15.70 -20.36 20.40
C VAL A 105 -16.23 -21.29 21.50
N GLU A 106 -15.37 -22.06 22.15
CA GLU A 106 -15.77 -22.93 23.27
C GLU A 106 -16.31 -22.10 24.44
N SER A 107 -15.64 -21.01 24.79
CA SER A 107 -16.05 -20.12 25.88
C SER A 107 -17.39 -19.44 25.61
N ALA A 108 -17.67 -19.07 24.36
CA ALA A 108 -18.93 -18.44 23.96
C ALA A 108 -20.14 -19.40 23.92
N ARG A 109 -19.91 -20.72 24.01
CA ARG A 109 -20.96 -21.76 24.02
C ARG A 109 -21.39 -22.19 25.43
N ARG A 110 -20.69 -21.75 26.48
CA ARG A 110 -21.08 -21.93 27.89
C ARG A 110 -22.05 -20.85 28.32
#